data_AF-A0A9N8GW72-F1
#
_entry.id   AF-A0A9N8GW72-F1
#
_cell.length_a   1.000
_cell.length_b   1.000
_cell.length_c   1.000
_cell.angle_alpha   90.00
_cell.angle_beta   90.00
_cell.angle_gamma   90.00
#
_symmetry.space_group_name_H-M   'P 1'
#
loop_
_entity.id
_entity.type
_entity.pdbx_description
1 polymer ?
#
loop_
_entity_poly.entity_id
_entity_poly.type
_entity_poly.pdbx_seq_one_letter_code
_entity_poly.pdbx_strand_id
1 'polypeptide(L)'
;MKNTHDTLPPEQTVKALAHFAWCSLVALRTAQQDGQALSPLSTHAFLLHWLTVAYKQKRFPRAIASDIESLMVLGRQKGPAAGLFSRLKYLWSSSTVSAPAQSDLYGLTCAIRQLKSQGWVNAVVSDGDWDNEALLVQEYSDTDVLLVRKSALIHGFSDEGKLVAPVEFMVTGDLSACTEVFQAYALPSVMMASNRIALQPEQ
;
A
#
# COMPACT_ATOMS: atom_id res chain seq x y z
N MET A 1 14.09 -31.64 -27.70
CA MET A 1 13.05 -30.58 -27.73
C MET A 1 12.09 -30.81 -26.58
N LYS A 2 12.13 -29.97 -25.56
CA LYS A 2 11.10 -29.93 -24.50
C LYS A 2 10.98 -28.47 -24.08
N ASN A 3 9.97 -27.79 -24.63
CA ASN A 3 9.68 -26.40 -24.29
C ASN A 3 9.04 -26.41 -22.91
N THR A 4 9.84 -26.14 -21.88
CA THR A 4 9.34 -25.80 -20.55
C THR A 4 8.60 -24.46 -20.67
N HIS A 5 7.29 -24.50 -20.51
CA HIS A 5 6.50 -23.30 -20.28
C HIS A 5 6.99 -22.66 -18.98
N ASP A 6 7.77 -21.58 -19.09
CA ASP A 6 8.11 -20.69 -17.99
C ASP A 6 6.86 -19.90 -17.56
N THR A 7 5.91 -20.60 -16.95
CA THR A 7 4.77 -19.99 -16.29
C THR A 7 5.21 -19.67 -14.87
N LEU A 8 5.43 -18.39 -14.59
CA LEU A 8 5.68 -17.95 -13.21
C LEU A 8 4.44 -18.28 -12.35
N PRO A 9 4.64 -18.67 -11.08
CA PRO A 9 3.55 -18.78 -10.11
C PRO A 9 2.66 -17.52 -10.13
N PRO A 10 1.34 -17.66 -9.91
CA PRO A 10 0.39 -16.55 -10.01
C PRO A 10 0.79 -15.36 -9.11
N GLU A 11 1.28 -15.64 -7.91
CA GLU A 11 1.79 -14.61 -6.98
C GLU A 11 3.00 -13.82 -7.54
N GLN A 12 3.91 -14.49 -8.24
CA GLN A 12 5.08 -13.83 -8.84
C GLN A 12 4.68 -12.98 -10.04
N THR A 13 3.66 -13.41 -10.79
CA THR A 13 3.09 -12.62 -11.90
C THR A 13 2.42 -11.35 -11.39
N VAL A 14 1.65 -11.44 -10.29
CA VAL A 14 1.05 -10.26 -9.64
C VAL A 14 2.12 -9.28 -9.15
N LYS A 15 3.18 -9.77 -8.50
CA LYS A 15 4.32 -8.93 -8.08
C LYS A 15 5.02 -8.26 -9.26
N ALA A 16 5.21 -8.99 -10.36
CA ALA A 16 5.83 -8.45 -11.57
C ALA A 16 4.96 -7.36 -12.23
N LEU A 17 3.64 -7.54 -12.27
CA LEU A 17 2.68 -6.54 -12.76
C LEU A 17 2.66 -5.31 -11.84
N ALA A 18 2.73 -5.49 -10.52
CA ALA A 18 2.84 -4.40 -9.56
C ALA A 18 4.09 -3.56 -9.82
N HIS A 19 5.25 -4.21 -9.92
CA HIS A 19 6.53 -3.55 -10.17
C HIS A 19 6.51 -2.80 -11.51
N PHE A 20 5.97 -3.42 -12.56
CA PHE A 20 5.76 -2.78 -13.86
C PHE A 20 4.90 -1.52 -13.76
N ALA A 21 3.74 -1.61 -13.08
CA ALA A 21 2.85 -0.48 -12.90
C ALA A 21 3.53 0.66 -12.13
N TRP A 22 4.22 0.33 -11.03
CA TRP A 22 5.02 1.30 -10.27
C TRP A 22 6.07 2.00 -11.13
N CYS A 23 6.92 1.25 -11.84
CA CYS A 23 7.95 1.83 -12.70
C CYS A 23 7.39 2.79 -13.74
N SER A 24 6.24 2.45 -14.34
CA SER A 24 5.58 3.31 -15.33
C SER A 24 5.05 4.61 -14.72
N LEU A 25 4.49 4.56 -13.51
CA LEU A 25 3.95 5.71 -12.78
C LEU A 25 5.08 6.63 -12.28
N VAL A 26 6.17 6.05 -11.76
CA VAL A 26 7.36 6.80 -11.35
C VAL A 26 7.97 7.52 -12.55
N ALA A 27 8.17 6.83 -13.68
CA ALA A 27 8.71 7.46 -14.88
C ALA A 27 7.84 8.62 -15.38
N LEU A 28 6.51 8.47 -15.34
CA LEU A 28 5.59 9.54 -15.66
C LEU A 28 5.75 10.72 -14.68
N ARG A 29 5.85 10.46 -13.38
CA ARG A 29 5.99 11.51 -12.38
C ARG A 29 7.31 12.26 -12.52
N THR A 30 8.40 11.57 -12.81
CA THR A 30 9.70 12.18 -13.11
C THR A 30 9.59 13.10 -14.32
N ALA A 31 9.01 12.64 -15.43
CA ALA A 31 8.81 13.48 -16.60
C ALA A 31 7.91 14.71 -16.33
N GLN A 32 6.91 14.57 -15.44
CA GLN A 32 6.08 15.70 -15.00
C GLN A 32 6.85 16.72 -14.17
N GLN A 33 7.80 16.28 -13.34
CA GLN A 33 8.69 17.18 -12.61
C GLN A 33 9.58 17.97 -13.56
N ASP A 34 9.96 17.37 -14.70
CA ASP A 34 10.71 18.04 -15.78
C ASP A 34 9.81 18.90 -16.70
N GLY A 35 8.55 19.14 -16.32
CA GLY A 35 7.59 19.95 -17.08
C GLY A 35 6.99 19.27 -18.31
N GLN A 36 7.21 17.97 -18.50
CA GLN A 36 6.63 17.18 -19.59
C GLN A 36 5.34 16.49 -19.18
N ALA A 37 4.57 15.97 -20.14
CA ALA A 37 3.42 15.08 -19.87
C ALA A 37 2.34 15.63 -18.91
N LEU A 38 2.15 16.95 -18.86
CA LEU A 38 1.21 17.62 -17.93
C LEU A 38 -0.26 17.57 -18.38
N SER A 39 -0.51 17.38 -19.67
CA SER A 39 -1.87 17.32 -20.23
C SER A 39 -2.33 15.87 -20.42
N PRO A 40 -3.63 15.58 -20.43
CA PRO A 40 -4.12 14.20 -20.64
C PRO A 40 -3.57 13.54 -21.92
N LEU A 41 -3.45 14.32 -22.99
CA LEU A 41 -2.89 13.85 -24.25
C LEU A 41 -1.39 13.53 -24.14
N SER A 42 -0.61 14.42 -23.53
CA SER A 42 0.84 14.24 -23.37
C SER A 42 1.18 13.16 -22.34
N THR A 43 0.39 13.01 -21.27
CA THR A 43 0.43 11.86 -20.35
C THR A 43 0.23 10.56 -21.11
N HIS A 44 -0.80 10.49 -21.95
CA HIS A 44 -1.07 9.29 -22.75
C HIS A 44 0.08 8.97 -23.70
N ALA A 45 0.55 9.97 -24.46
CA ALA A 45 1.65 9.80 -25.40
C ALA A 45 2.94 9.36 -24.71
N PHE A 46 3.26 9.96 -23.57
CA PHE A 46 4.41 9.57 -22.74
C PHE A 46 4.31 8.11 -22.31
N LEU A 47 3.18 7.70 -21.72
CA LEU A 47 2.99 6.33 -21.24
C LEU A 47 3.08 5.34 -22.40
N LEU A 48 2.44 5.61 -23.54
CA LEU A 48 2.49 4.71 -24.69
C LEU A 48 3.92 4.57 -25.25
N HIS A 49 4.68 5.67 -25.29
CA HIS A 49 6.08 5.64 -25.69
C HIS A 49 6.93 4.84 -24.70
N TRP A 50 6.78 5.13 -23.40
CA TRP A 50 7.49 4.44 -22.33
C TRP A 50 7.24 2.93 -22.36
N LEU A 51 5.98 2.51 -22.52
CA LEU A 51 5.59 1.10 -22.66
C LEU A 51 6.28 0.45 -23.86
N THR A 52 6.29 1.13 -25.00
CA THR A 52 6.93 0.65 -26.22
C THR A 52 8.44 0.46 -26.02
N VAL A 53 9.10 1.40 -25.36
CA VAL A 53 10.54 1.32 -25.06
C VAL A 53 10.83 0.20 -24.07
N ALA A 54 10.07 0.11 -22.98
CA ALA A 54 10.24 -0.91 -21.95
C ALA A 54 10.05 -2.32 -22.50
N TYR A 55 9.06 -2.52 -23.38
CA TYR A 55 8.81 -3.77 -24.07
C TYR A 55 9.97 -4.15 -25.00
N LYS A 56 10.43 -3.22 -25.84
CA LYS A 56 11.56 -3.44 -26.76
C LYS A 56 12.85 -3.79 -26.02
N GLN A 57 13.10 -3.14 -24.89
CA GLN A 57 14.26 -3.38 -24.04
C GLN A 57 14.14 -4.64 -23.17
N LYS A 58 13.00 -5.35 -23.21
CA LYS A 58 12.73 -6.54 -22.39
C LYS A 58 12.99 -6.30 -20.90
N ARG A 59 12.61 -5.12 -20.38
CA ARG A 59 12.89 -4.70 -18.99
C ARG A 59 12.14 -5.51 -17.93
N PHE A 60 11.18 -6.33 -18.35
CA PHE A 60 10.28 -7.07 -17.48
C PHE A 60 10.25 -8.57 -17.83
N PRO A 61 9.86 -9.44 -16.88
CA PRO A 61 9.77 -10.88 -17.13
C PRO A 61 8.84 -11.22 -18.29
N ARG A 62 9.16 -12.29 -19.03
CA ARG A 62 8.36 -12.74 -20.18
C ARG A 62 6.91 -13.07 -19.81
N ALA A 63 6.66 -13.47 -18.55
CA ALA A 63 5.33 -13.79 -18.04
C ALA A 63 4.32 -12.64 -18.17
N ILE A 64 4.77 -11.38 -18.09
CA ILE A 64 3.88 -10.20 -18.20
C ILE A 64 3.96 -9.53 -19.57
N ALA A 65 4.72 -10.09 -20.52
CA ALA A 65 4.94 -9.47 -21.83
C ALA A 65 3.62 -9.31 -22.61
N SER A 66 2.73 -10.29 -22.53
CA SER A 66 1.39 -10.24 -23.15
C SER A 66 0.50 -9.15 -22.55
N ASP A 67 0.60 -8.90 -21.25
CA ASP A 67 -0.16 -7.83 -20.59
C ASP A 67 0.32 -6.45 -21.03
N ILE A 68 1.64 -6.26 -21.12
CA ILE A 68 2.26 -5.03 -21.62
C ILE A 68 1.85 -4.78 -23.08
N GLU A 69 1.91 -5.82 -23.92
CA GLU A 69 1.50 -5.74 -25.32
C GLU A 69 0.02 -5.38 -25.45
N SER A 70 -0.84 -6.00 -24.65
CA SER A 70 -2.28 -5.70 -24.62
C SER A 70 -2.57 -4.25 -24.23
N LEU A 71 -1.84 -3.70 -23.24
CA LEU A 71 -1.92 -2.29 -22.87
C LEU A 71 -1.47 -1.35 -24.00
N MET A 72 -0.40 -1.72 -24.72
CA MET A 72 0.08 -0.95 -25.88
C MET A 72 -0.94 -0.94 -27.02
N VAL A 73 -1.50 -2.10 -27.36
CA VAL A 73 -2.53 -2.22 -28.40
C VAL A 73 -3.75 -1.39 -28.03
N LEU A 74 -4.23 -1.51 -26.80
CA LEU A 74 -5.35 -0.72 -26.30
C LEU A 74 -5.06 0.78 -26.35
N GLY A 75 -3.86 1.19 -25.96
CA GLY A 75 -3.41 2.58 -26.00
C GLY A 75 -3.43 3.15 -27.42
N ARG A 76 -2.93 2.39 -28.41
CA ARG A 76 -2.94 2.80 -29.83
C ARG A 76 -4.35 2.90 -30.40
N GLN A 77 -5.23 1.96 -30.04
CA GLN A 77 -6.59 1.91 -30.59
C GLN A 77 -7.50 3.01 -30.04
N LYS A 78 -7.41 3.31 -28.74
CA LYS A 78 -8.33 4.24 -28.07
C LYS A 78 -7.72 5.60 -27.74
N GLY A 79 -6.42 5.80 -27.98
CA GLY A 79 -5.72 7.03 -27.62
C GLY A 79 -5.91 7.39 -26.14
N PRO A 80 -6.07 8.67 -25.77
CA PRO A 80 -6.31 9.09 -24.38
C PRO A 80 -7.51 8.40 -23.72
N ALA A 81 -8.54 8.02 -24.49
CA ALA A 81 -9.71 7.30 -23.98
C ALA A 81 -9.40 5.86 -23.52
N ALA A 82 -8.21 5.33 -23.83
CA ALA A 82 -7.72 4.07 -23.25
C ALA A 82 -7.59 4.14 -21.72
N GLY A 83 -7.39 5.35 -21.16
CA GLY A 83 -7.23 5.55 -19.72
C GLY A 83 -6.00 4.85 -19.15
N LEU A 84 -4.88 4.82 -19.90
CA LEU A 84 -3.66 4.09 -19.53
C LEU A 84 -3.20 4.44 -18.11
N PHE A 85 -3.20 5.72 -17.75
CA PHE A 85 -2.83 6.17 -16.42
C PHE A 85 -3.73 5.55 -15.34
N SER A 86 -5.05 5.62 -15.49
CA SER A 86 -6.01 5.04 -14.53
C SER A 86 -5.87 3.53 -14.41
N ARG A 87 -5.59 2.83 -15.52
CA ARG A 87 -5.37 1.37 -15.52
C ARG A 87 -4.08 0.99 -14.81
N LEU A 88 -2.98 1.72 -15.06
CA LEU A 88 -1.71 1.50 -14.37
C LEU A 88 -1.83 1.80 -12.87
N LYS A 89 -2.55 2.87 -12.51
CA LYS A 89 -2.86 3.19 -11.12
C LYS A 89 -3.69 2.08 -10.46
N TYR A 90 -4.70 1.56 -11.16
CA TYR A 90 -5.50 0.45 -10.67
C TYR A 90 -4.66 -0.81 -10.46
N LEU A 91 -3.89 -1.22 -11.48
CA LEU A 91 -2.99 -2.37 -11.42
C LEU A 91 -2.00 -2.27 -10.25
N TRP A 92 -1.42 -1.08 -10.03
CA TRP A 92 -0.59 -0.84 -8.86
C TRP A 92 -1.38 -1.04 -7.58
N SER A 93 -2.49 -0.31 -7.41
CA SER A 93 -3.27 -0.34 -6.17
C SER A 93 -3.83 -1.72 -5.82
N SER A 94 -4.28 -2.49 -6.81
CA SER A 94 -4.82 -3.85 -6.59
C SER A 94 -3.73 -4.86 -6.27
N SER A 95 -2.50 -4.61 -6.71
CA SER A 95 -1.36 -5.50 -6.47
C SER A 95 -0.59 -5.14 -5.19
N THR A 96 -0.68 -3.90 -4.71
CA THR A 96 -0.09 -3.47 -3.44
C THR A 96 -0.87 -3.90 -2.21
N VAL A 97 -2.13 -4.36 -2.36
CA VAL A 97 -2.92 -4.89 -1.24
C VAL A 97 -2.29 -6.18 -0.67
N SER A 98 -1.36 -6.82 -1.39
CA SER A 98 -0.69 -8.06 -0.95
C SER A 98 0.83 -8.02 -1.15
N ALA A 99 1.44 -6.83 -1.19
CA ALA A 99 2.88 -6.76 -0.97
C ALA A 99 3.12 -6.84 0.54
N PRO A 100 4.00 -7.74 1.06
CA PRO A 100 4.49 -7.58 2.42
C PRO A 100 5.00 -6.16 2.54
N ALA A 101 4.58 -5.47 3.60
CA ALA A 101 4.77 -4.05 3.74
C ALA A 101 6.25 -3.72 3.48
N GLN A 102 6.52 -2.80 2.54
CA GLN A 102 7.91 -2.38 2.26
C GLN A 102 8.58 -1.80 3.52
N SER A 103 7.77 -1.40 4.50
CA SER A 103 8.14 -1.06 5.86
C SER A 103 6.95 -1.28 6.80
N ASP A 104 7.18 -1.56 8.08
CA ASP A 104 6.12 -1.80 9.07
C ASP A 104 5.17 -0.60 9.19
N LEU A 105 5.69 0.63 9.03
CA LEU A 105 4.90 1.86 9.02
C LEU A 105 3.94 1.92 7.81
N TYR A 106 4.34 1.41 6.65
CA TYR A 106 3.44 1.28 5.51
C TYR A 106 2.34 0.26 5.79
N GLY A 107 2.71 -0.87 6.42
CA GLY A 107 1.76 -1.89 6.87
C GLY A 107 0.72 -1.28 7.80
N LEU A 108 1.16 -0.53 8.81
CA LEU A 108 0.30 0.19 9.75
C LEU A 108 -0.60 1.21 9.04
N THR A 109 -0.07 1.98 8.10
CA THR A 109 -0.86 2.96 7.33
C THR A 109 -1.96 2.28 6.51
N CYS A 110 -1.68 1.11 5.93
CA CYS A 110 -2.66 0.34 5.19
C CYS A 110 -3.72 -0.29 6.11
N ALA A 111 -3.30 -0.85 7.24
CA ALA A 111 -4.20 -1.37 8.27
C ALA A 111 -5.19 -0.30 8.76
N ILE A 112 -4.70 0.89 9.11
CA ILE A 112 -5.54 2.02 9.54
C ILE A 112 -6.52 2.42 8.44
N ARG A 113 -6.10 2.40 7.16
CA ARG A 113 -6.99 2.70 6.04
C ARG A 113 -8.12 1.68 5.91
N GLN A 114 -7.81 0.40 6.08
CA GLN A 114 -8.82 -0.66 6.06
C GLN A 114 -9.80 -0.50 7.21
N LEU A 115 -9.33 -0.30 8.44
CA LEU A 115 -10.19 -0.05 9.60
C LEU A 115 -11.10 1.16 9.37
N LYS A 116 -10.55 2.28 8.86
CA LYS A 116 -11.34 3.47 8.51
C LYS A 116 -12.44 3.17 7.48
N SER A 117 -12.18 2.28 6.52
CA SER A 117 -13.22 1.87 5.54
C SER A 117 -14.33 1.01 6.17
N GLN A 118 -14.07 0.40 7.32
CA GLN A 118 -15.03 -0.35 8.12
C GLN A 118 -15.75 0.53 9.16
N GLY A 119 -15.54 1.85 9.14
CA GLY A 119 -16.18 2.81 10.05
C GLY A 119 -15.37 3.16 11.30
N TRP A 120 -14.16 2.62 11.45
CA TRP A 120 -13.33 2.92 12.61
C TRP A 120 -12.76 4.33 12.57
N VAL A 121 -12.61 4.93 13.74
CA VAL A 121 -11.86 6.17 13.94
C VAL A 121 -10.42 5.82 14.32
N ASN A 122 -9.46 6.61 13.88
CA ASN A 122 -8.08 6.53 14.36
C ASN A 122 -7.63 7.92 14.77
N ALA A 123 -7.14 8.04 16.01
CA ALA A 123 -6.67 9.29 16.57
C ALA A 123 -5.33 9.10 17.28
N VAL A 124 -4.53 10.17 17.23
CA VAL A 124 -3.24 10.24 17.92
C VAL A 124 -3.44 11.12 19.15
N VAL A 125 -3.11 10.58 20.31
CA VAL A 125 -3.35 11.20 21.62
C VAL A 125 -2.03 11.74 22.16
N SER A 126 -2.09 12.89 22.84
CA SER A 126 -0.90 13.44 23.51
C SER A 126 -0.47 12.54 24.68
N ASP A 127 0.80 12.60 25.06
CA ASP A 127 1.31 11.83 26.19
C ASP A 127 0.56 12.11 27.50
N GLY A 128 0.17 13.36 27.75
CA GLY A 128 -0.57 13.74 28.96
C GLY A 128 -2.03 13.29 28.97
N ASP A 129 -2.67 13.25 27.80
CA ASP A 129 -4.06 12.78 27.68
C ASP A 129 -4.16 11.26 27.74
N TRP A 130 -3.12 10.54 27.28
CA TRP A 130 -3.07 9.07 27.26
C TRP A 130 -3.24 8.45 28.65
N ASP A 131 -2.74 9.11 29.69
CA ASP A 131 -2.80 8.62 31.07
C ASP A 131 -4.21 8.74 31.67
N ASN A 132 -5.11 9.53 31.04
CA ASN A 132 -6.52 9.66 31.40
C ASN A 132 -7.40 8.69 30.61
N GLU A 133 -7.12 7.39 30.69
CA GLU A 133 -7.83 6.33 29.98
C GLU A 133 -9.36 6.38 30.16
N ALA A 134 -9.85 6.66 31.37
CA ALA A 134 -11.28 6.73 31.64
C ALA A 134 -12.00 7.83 30.82
N LEU A 135 -11.36 8.98 30.62
CA LEU A 135 -11.91 10.08 29.81
C LEU A 135 -11.88 9.72 28.32
N LEU A 136 -10.80 9.11 27.85
CA LEU A 136 -10.67 8.67 26.46
C LEU A 136 -11.71 7.60 26.11
N VAL A 137 -11.88 6.58 26.96
CA VAL A 137 -12.90 5.54 26.74
C VAL A 137 -14.30 6.12 26.77
N GLN A 138 -14.57 7.13 27.62
CA GLN A 138 -15.85 7.81 27.65
C GLN A 138 -16.10 8.63 26.37
N GLU A 139 -15.11 9.38 25.89
CA GLU A 139 -15.19 10.22 24.68
C GLU A 139 -15.50 9.38 23.43
N TYR A 140 -14.96 8.16 23.35
CA TYR A 140 -15.11 7.26 22.21
C TYR A 140 -16.01 6.04 22.51
N SER A 141 -16.86 6.11 23.53
CA SER A 141 -17.67 4.97 24.00
C SER A 141 -18.63 4.39 22.96
N ASP A 142 -19.11 5.21 22.03
CA ASP A 142 -20.05 4.83 20.97
C ASP A 142 -19.36 4.61 19.60
N THR A 143 -18.03 4.51 19.57
CA THR A 143 -17.28 4.42 18.30
C THR A 143 -16.11 3.46 18.42
N ASP A 144 -15.96 2.59 17.43
CA ASP A 144 -14.75 1.77 17.28
C ASP A 144 -13.56 2.69 16.99
N VAL A 145 -12.73 2.95 18.00
CA VAL A 145 -11.55 3.80 17.86
C VAL A 145 -10.27 3.01 18.06
N LEU A 146 -9.27 3.33 17.26
CA LEU A 146 -7.87 2.94 17.41
C LEU A 146 -7.06 4.17 17.83
N LEU A 147 -6.75 4.27 19.12
CA LEU A 147 -5.97 5.35 19.71
C LEU A 147 -4.50 4.96 19.84
N VAL A 148 -3.59 5.89 19.58
CA VAL A 148 -2.15 5.68 19.77
C VAL A 148 -1.51 6.89 20.43
N ARG A 149 -0.58 6.65 21.35
CA ARG A 149 0.21 7.72 21.97
C ARG A 149 1.16 8.33 20.93
N LYS A 150 1.19 9.67 20.84
CA LYS A 150 1.99 10.40 19.87
C LYS A 150 3.49 10.07 19.96
N SER A 151 4.07 10.09 21.16
CA SER A 151 5.47 9.76 21.37
C SER A 151 5.80 8.32 20.94
N ALA A 152 4.94 7.36 21.28
CA ALA A 152 5.11 5.96 20.89
C ALA A 152 5.10 5.80 19.37
N LEU A 153 4.22 6.52 18.66
CA LEU A 153 4.18 6.49 17.21
C LEU A 153 5.43 7.13 16.57
N ILE A 154 5.95 8.22 17.16
CA ILE A 154 7.14 8.92 16.64
C ILE A 154 8.43 8.11 16.89
N HIS A 155 8.57 7.52 18.08
CA HIS A 155 9.78 6.81 18.47
C HIS A 155 9.75 5.31 18.14
N GLY A 156 8.56 4.77 17.85
CA GLY A 156 8.37 3.36 17.54
C GLY A 156 8.89 2.96 16.16
N PHE A 157 9.09 3.90 15.25
CA PHE A 157 9.52 3.62 13.87
C PHE A 157 10.83 4.31 13.52
N SER A 158 11.68 3.63 12.74
CA SER A 158 12.87 4.23 12.14
C SER A 158 12.53 5.17 10.98
N ASP A 159 13.53 5.90 10.48
CA ASP A 159 13.37 6.77 9.29
C ASP A 159 12.99 5.97 8.03
N GLU A 160 13.36 4.69 7.97
CA GLU A 160 12.96 3.74 6.92
C GLU A 160 11.58 3.13 7.16
N GLY A 161 10.92 3.45 8.28
CA GLY A 161 9.60 2.95 8.65
C GLY A 161 9.59 1.53 9.22
N LYS A 162 10.74 1.01 9.67
CA LYS A 162 10.82 -0.25 10.41
C LYS A 162 10.33 -0.02 11.84
N LEU A 163 9.55 -0.95 12.39
CA LEU A 163 9.18 -0.94 13.80
C LEU A 163 10.41 -1.29 14.64
N VAL A 164 10.86 -0.36 15.47
CA VAL A 164 12.09 -0.47 16.28
C VAL A 164 11.82 -0.50 17.78
N ALA A 165 10.63 -0.06 18.20
CA ALA A 165 10.15 -0.18 19.56
C ALA A 165 8.67 -0.55 19.58
N PRO A 166 8.18 -1.20 20.65
CA PRO A 166 6.77 -1.56 20.75
C PRO A 166 5.87 -0.32 20.68
N VAL A 167 4.79 -0.41 19.90
CA VAL A 167 3.79 0.66 19.79
C VAL A 167 2.45 0.14 20.29
N GLU A 168 2.01 0.70 21.40
CA GLU A 168 0.76 0.34 22.04
C GLU A 168 -0.42 1.15 21.48
N PHE A 169 -1.52 0.46 21.24
CA PHE A 169 -2.79 1.01 20.81
C PHE A 169 -3.88 0.67 21.81
N MET A 170 -4.74 1.65 22.08
CA MET A 170 -5.98 1.44 22.82
C MET A 170 -7.13 1.30 21.83
N VAL A 171 -7.98 0.32 22.08
CA VAL A 171 -9.08 -0.09 21.21
C VAL A 171 -10.38 -0.09 22.01
N THR A 172 -11.35 0.71 21.62
CA THR A 172 -12.71 0.70 22.21
C THR A 172 -13.67 -0.22 21.46
N GLY A 173 -13.34 -0.60 20.22
CA GLY A 173 -14.13 -1.48 19.37
C GLY A 173 -13.75 -2.96 19.43
N ASP A 174 -14.10 -3.71 18.38
CA ASP A 174 -13.76 -5.13 18.27
C ASP A 174 -12.24 -5.37 18.13
N LEU A 175 -11.62 -5.75 19.25
CA LEU A 175 -10.20 -6.07 19.35
C LEU A 175 -9.78 -7.21 18.40
N SER A 176 -10.66 -8.20 18.17
CA SER A 176 -10.37 -9.35 17.34
C SER A 176 -10.32 -8.95 15.87
N ALA A 177 -11.30 -8.16 15.41
CA ALA A 177 -11.29 -7.58 14.07
C ALA A 177 -10.05 -6.70 13.82
N CYS A 178 -9.65 -5.90 14.81
CA CYS A 178 -8.43 -5.10 14.72
C CYS A 178 -7.16 -5.96 14.59
N THR A 179 -7.08 -7.02 15.38
CA THR A 179 -5.95 -7.97 15.36
C THR A 179 -5.83 -8.68 14.01
N GLU A 180 -6.95 -9.13 13.43
CA GLU A 180 -6.99 -9.76 12.10
C GLU A 180 -6.47 -8.81 11.01
N VAL A 181 -6.85 -7.53 11.07
CA VAL A 181 -6.36 -6.53 10.11
C VAL A 181 -4.85 -6.33 10.26
N PHE A 182 -4.32 -6.23 11.48
CA PHE A 182 -2.88 -6.13 11.70
C PHE A 182 -2.11 -7.36 11.19
N GLN A 183 -2.63 -8.56 11.43
CA GLN A 183 -2.04 -9.79 10.90
C GLN A 183 -2.05 -9.85 9.37
N ALA A 184 -3.13 -9.39 8.72
CA ALA A 184 -3.23 -9.32 7.27
C ALA A 184 -2.17 -8.42 6.62
N TYR A 185 -1.67 -7.42 7.36
CA TYR A 185 -0.60 -6.53 6.94
C TYR A 185 0.78 -6.88 7.51
N ALA A 186 0.94 -8.11 8.01
CA ALA A 186 2.18 -8.63 8.59
C ALA A 186 2.73 -7.78 9.75
N LEU A 187 1.85 -7.16 10.54
CA LEU A 187 2.23 -6.44 11.74
C LEU A 187 2.15 -7.40 12.94
N PRO A 188 3.27 -7.72 13.62
CA PRO A 188 3.25 -8.59 14.78
C PRO A 188 2.51 -7.89 15.92
N SER A 189 1.32 -8.37 16.27
CA SER A 189 0.48 -7.76 17.29
C SER A 189 0.25 -8.71 18.47
N VAL A 190 0.30 -8.17 19.67
CA VAL A 190 0.08 -8.91 20.92
C VAL A 190 -1.01 -8.19 21.72
N MET A 191 -2.04 -8.94 22.12
CA MET A 191 -3.05 -8.43 23.05
C MET A 191 -2.43 -8.26 24.43
N MET A 192 -2.52 -7.05 24.99
CA MET A 192 -1.95 -6.71 26.29
C MET A 192 -3.02 -6.71 27.39
N ALA A 193 -4.22 -6.24 27.06
CA ALA A 193 -5.38 -6.19 27.95
C ALA A 193 -6.67 -6.24 27.12
N SER A 194 -7.82 -6.16 27.79
CA SER A 194 -9.16 -6.21 27.18
C SER A 194 -9.39 -5.15 26.09
N ASN A 195 -8.70 -4.02 26.17
CA ASN A 195 -8.81 -2.86 25.29
C ASN A 195 -7.44 -2.37 24.76
N ARG A 196 -6.38 -3.18 24.85
CA ARG A 196 -5.02 -2.78 24.49
C ARG A 196 -4.34 -3.83 23.63
N ILE A 197 -3.76 -3.37 22.52
CA ILE A 197 -2.98 -4.18 21.57
C ILE A 197 -1.65 -3.49 21.31
N ALA A 198 -0.55 -4.23 21.32
CA ALA A 198 0.77 -3.68 21.05
C ALA A 198 1.35 -4.31 19.79
N LEU A 199 1.87 -3.47 18.89
CA LEU A 199 2.74 -3.93 17.82
C LEU A 199 4.14 -4.17 18.40
N GLN A 200 4.70 -5.34 18.11
CA GLN A 200 6.03 -5.75 18.57
C GLN A 200 7.01 -5.78 17.39
N PRO A 201 8.22 -5.22 17.53
CA PRO A 201 9.25 -5.38 16.51
C PRO A 201 9.60 -6.86 16.35
N GLU A 202 9.86 -7.30 15.11
CA GLU A 202 10.39 -8.65 14.87
C GLU A 202 11.77 -8.78 15.54
N GLN A 203 11.95 -9.85 16.34
CA GLN A 203 13.23 -10.17 17.01
C GLN A 203 14.26 -10.74 16.04
#